data_AF-D3HM59-F1
#
_entry.id   AF-D3HM59-F1
#
_cell.length_a   1.000
_cell.length_b   1.000
_cell.length_c   1.000
_cell.angle_alpha   90.00
_cell.angle_beta   90.00
_cell.angle_gamma   90.00
#
_symmetry.space_group_name_H-M   'P 1'
#
loop_
_entity.id
_entity.type
_entity.pdbx_description
1 polymer ?
#
loop_
_entity_poly.entity_id
_entity_poly.type
_entity_poly.pdbx_seq_one_letter_code
_entity_poly.pdbx_strand_id
1 'polypeptide(L)'
;MPIVPVTLDPEVLKVAEYVYENLLSQPYTEVGPEWEFNYKNPTATNALGDGHNLQRSIQVEGKTLHRPIHGLAHTMRTLMYSQLMYESTQRQSGPHICRDGRSIADLTPLDLKKLNIAQLFFVAGRASEASYGDAYHRYHLYGAKHFESYARQHLTHLFSEKEIELYARCIEDREGDYFDSTAEGYLIHLSHMIDLMRCKSPVEVFIGHSQGSRGIVPTLIDLFGHDDGLDILHFARGLFAATGEGVPYIDSTEWPHLGIEKGRVERAQMLVGFLQVDGQEADAKKTAQAGFSVEGCYEALKTVDTPSWYHQKAIKDDKAQEPVDVKEMKDEVVINFPQQQQTRVEKEQEITITREESSKDNDGCLARFLKQLFWSAPNPKTDIEKQVVSEYTNTL
;
A
#
# COMPACT_ATOMS: atom_id res chain seq x y z
N MET A 1 -5.88 27.72 16.80
CA MET A 1 -4.89 26.94 17.59
C MET A 1 -3.67 26.72 16.70
N PRO A 2 -2.45 26.56 17.24
CA PRO A 2 -1.29 26.29 16.40
C PRO A 2 -1.44 24.95 15.68
N ILE A 3 -1.12 24.91 14.39
CA ILE A 3 -1.03 23.69 13.59
C ILE A 3 0.18 22.90 14.11
N VAL A 4 0.02 21.59 14.36
CA VAL A 4 1.07 20.74 14.91
C VAL A 4 1.44 19.68 13.86
N PRO A 5 2.71 19.60 13.42
CA PRO A 5 3.10 18.57 12.46
C PRO A 5 2.94 17.17 13.08
N VAL A 6 2.68 16.16 12.26
CA VAL A 6 2.81 14.77 12.71
C VAL A 6 4.27 14.53 13.10
N THR A 7 4.52 14.10 14.33
CA THR A 7 5.85 13.71 14.79
C THR A 7 6.03 12.20 14.78
N LEU A 8 7.22 11.73 14.40
CA LEU A 8 7.56 10.31 14.47
C LEU A 8 8.52 10.09 15.64
N ASP A 9 8.28 9.03 16.39
CA ASP A 9 9.11 8.68 17.55
C ASP A 9 10.56 8.41 17.11
N PRO A 10 11.58 8.87 17.87
CA PRO A 10 12.99 8.68 17.48
C PRO A 10 13.38 7.22 17.23
N GLU A 11 12.78 6.27 17.95
CA GLU A 11 13.03 4.85 17.74
C GLU A 11 12.44 4.37 16.40
N VAL A 12 11.30 4.91 15.97
CA VAL A 12 10.73 4.65 14.63
C VAL A 12 11.68 5.15 13.55
N LEU A 13 12.25 6.35 13.71
CA LEU A 13 13.22 6.90 12.76
C LEU A 13 14.50 6.06 12.71
N LYS A 14 15.00 5.56 13.85
CA LYS A 14 16.14 4.64 13.89
C LYS A 14 15.87 3.33 13.13
N VAL A 15 14.66 2.77 13.25
CA VAL A 15 14.27 1.60 12.43
C VAL A 15 14.16 1.97 10.96
N ALA A 16 13.67 3.17 10.62
CA ALA A 16 13.60 3.64 9.24
C ALA A 16 14.99 3.74 8.59
N GLU A 17 16.01 4.15 9.35
CA GLU A 17 17.41 4.17 8.88
C GLU A 17 17.89 2.76 8.55
N TYR A 18 17.68 1.80 9.46
CA TYR A 18 18.01 0.40 9.20
C TYR A 18 17.32 -0.13 7.93
N VAL A 19 16.01 0.09 7.81
CA VAL A 19 15.22 -0.39 6.67
C VAL A 19 15.67 0.28 5.37
N TYR A 20 16.01 1.57 5.42
CA TYR A 20 16.54 2.29 4.26
C TYR A 20 17.87 1.68 3.79
N GLU A 21 18.84 1.58 4.70
CA GLU A 21 20.19 1.10 4.38
C GLU A 21 20.19 -0.34 3.87
N ASN A 22 19.37 -1.21 4.47
CA ASN A 22 19.42 -2.65 4.19
C ASN A 22 18.42 -3.10 3.12
N LEU A 23 17.34 -2.36 2.85
CA LEU A 23 16.24 -2.82 1.98
C LEU A 23 15.78 -1.78 0.95
N LEU A 24 15.33 -0.59 1.38
CA LEU A 24 14.67 0.37 0.48
C LEU A 24 15.63 1.12 -0.44
N SER A 25 16.90 1.27 -0.06
CA SER A 25 17.95 1.85 -0.93
C SER A 25 18.51 0.86 -1.94
N GLN A 26 18.30 -0.44 -1.72
CA GLN A 26 18.88 -1.50 -2.52
C GLN A 26 18.20 -1.61 -3.90
N PRO A 27 18.94 -1.96 -4.96
CA PRO A 27 18.34 -2.23 -6.27
C PRO A 27 17.40 -3.44 -6.22
N TYR A 28 16.38 -3.43 -7.08
CA TYR A 28 15.56 -4.61 -7.35
C TYR A 28 16.39 -5.75 -7.94
N THR A 29 16.08 -6.99 -7.55
CA THR A 29 16.84 -8.20 -7.92
C THR A 29 16.12 -9.10 -8.92
N GLU A 30 14.79 -9.11 -8.95
CA GLU A 30 13.97 -9.84 -9.94
C GLU A 30 13.75 -8.98 -11.19
N VAL A 31 14.85 -8.61 -11.86
CA VAL A 31 14.89 -7.69 -13.01
C VAL A 31 15.83 -8.18 -14.12
N GLY A 32 15.77 -7.56 -15.29
CA GLY A 32 16.58 -7.91 -16.45
C GLY A 32 15.86 -8.85 -17.43
N PRO A 33 16.58 -9.37 -18.44
CA PRO A 33 15.98 -10.17 -19.52
C PRO A 33 15.29 -11.46 -19.02
N GLU A 34 15.82 -12.07 -17.95
CA GLU A 34 15.23 -13.26 -17.32
C GLU A 34 13.88 -13.00 -16.65
N TRP A 35 13.47 -11.75 -16.55
CA TRP A 35 12.21 -11.31 -15.93
C TRP A 35 11.35 -10.46 -16.89
N GLU A 36 11.66 -10.44 -18.19
CA GLU A 36 10.74 -9.87 -19.18
C GLU A 36 9.53 -10.77 -19.38
N PHE A 37 8.33 -10.21 -19.40
CA PHE A 37 7.12 -10.97 -19.68
C PHE A 37 6.60 -10.68 -21.08
N ASN A 38 6.21 -11.73 -21.78
CA ASN A 38 5.48 -11.62 -23.04
C ASN A 38 4.28 -12.57 -22.97
N TYR A 39 3.08 -12.02 -22.92
CA TYR A 39 1.85 -12.81 -22.84
C TYR A 39 1.66 -13.80 -24.02
N LYS A 40 2.29 -13.54 -25.18
CA LYS A 40 2.28 -14.46 -26.34
C LYS A 40 3.22 -15.67 -26.15
N ASN A 41 4.14 -15.58 -25.20
CA ASN A 41 5.04 -16.67 -24.82
C ASN A 41 5.26 -16.67 -23.30
N PRO A 42 4.21 -17.03 -22.51
CA PRO A 42 4.10 -16.69 -21.10
C PRO A 42 5.06 -17.44 -20.17
N THR A 43 5.83 -18.40 -20.68
CA THR A 43 6.81 -19.19 -19.91
C THR A 43 8.22 -19.10 -20.49
N ALA A 44 8.51 -18.07 -21.29
CA ALA A 44 9.83 -17.87 -21.90
C ALA A 44 10.92 -17.47 -20.89
N THR A 45 10.50 -16.90 -19.76
CA THR A 45 11.36 -16.30 -18.73
C THR A 45 10.84 -16.72 -17.34
N ASN A 46 11.44 -16.18 -16.26
CA ASN A 46 10.99 -16.42 -14.89
C ASN A 46 9.72 -15.62 -14.51
N ALA A 47 9.35 -14.61 -15.30
CA ALA A 47 8.19 -13.77 -15.02
C ALA A 47 6.88 -14.48 -15.40
N LEU A 48 5.89 -14.43 -14.51
CA LEU A 48 4.54 -14.96 -14.75
C LEU A 48 3.52 -13.86 -15.09
N GLY A 49 3.97 -12.61 -15.17
CA GLY A 49 3.19 -11.44 -15.51
C GLY A 49 4.06 -10.20 -15.68
N ASP A 50 3.45 -9.11 -16.13
CA ASP A 50 4.13 -7.84 -16.39
C ASP A 50 4.67 -7.17 -15.12
N GLY A 51 5.57 -6.21 -15.31
CA GLY A 51 5.93 -5.21 -14.30
C GLY A 51 7.35 -5.31 -13.74
N HIS A 52 8.03 -6.45 -13.88
CA HIS A 52 9.36 -6.65 -13.30
C HIS A 52 10.39 -5.57 -13.69
N ASN A 53 10.40 -5.16 -14.96
CA ASN A 53 11.36 -4.18 -15.49
C ASN A 53 10.88 -2.72 -15.47
N LEU A 54 9.69 -2.44 -14.94
CA LEU A 54 9.15 -1.08 -14.85
C LEU A 54 9.84 -0.30 -13.73
N GLN A 55 10.16 0.98 -14.00
CA GLN A 55 10.58 1.96 -13.00
C GLN A 55 11.64 1.47 -11.99
N ARG A 56 12.59 0.63 -12.43
CA ARG A 56 13.62 0.01 -11.56
C ARG A 56 14.43 1.04 -10.76
N SER A 57 14.68 2.18 -11.39
CA SER A 57 15.41 3.32 -10.83
C SER A 57 15.18 4.56 -11.68
N ILE A 58 15.44 5.73 -11.10
CA ILE A 58 15.52 7.01 -11.82
C ILE A 58 16.88 7.68 -11.57
N GLN A 59 17.34 8.50 -12.52
CA GLN A 59 18.49 9.37 -12.34
C GLN A 59 18.03 10.73 -11.84
N VAL A 60 18.46 11.13 -10.64
CA VAL A 60 18.02 12.37 -10.00
C VAL A 60 19.24 13.03 -9.36
N GLU A 61 19.49 14.31 -9.69
CA GLU A 61 20.65 15.07 -9.21
C GLU A 61 22.00 14.31 -9.37
N GLY A 62 22.15 13.59 -10.48
CA GLY A 62 23.38 12.82 -10.80
C GLY A 62 23.58 11.53 -10.00
N LYS A 63 22.57 11.09 -9.23
CA LYS A 63 22.58 9.83 -8.49
C LYS A 63 21.45 8.91 -8.94
N THR A 64 21.66 7.61 -8.78
CA THR A 64 20.61 6.62 -9.04
C THR A 64 19.75 6.45 -7.81
N LEU A 65 18.47 6.78 -7.89
CA LEU A 65 17.49 6.43 -6.88
C LEU A 65 16.80 5.12 -7.30
N HIS A 66 17.04 4.05 -6.55
CA HIS A 66 16.39 2.76 -6.78
C HIS A 66 14.97 2.75 -6.25
N ARG A 67 14.13 1.90 -6.87
CA ARG A 67 12.76 1.60 -6.39
C ARG A 67 11.90 2.87 -6.13
N PRO A 68 11.92 3.89 -7.01
CA PRO A 68 11.34 5.21 -6.72
C PRO A 68 9.85 5.19 -6.39
N ILE A 69 9.09 4.20 -6.86
CA ILE A 69 7.65 4.09 -6.56
C ILE A 69 7.43 3.49 -5.16
N HIS A 70 8.23 2.51 -4.74
CA HIS A 70 8.10 1.80 -3.45
C HIS A 70 9.37 1.93 -2.60
N GLY A 71 9.93 3.14 -2.58
CA GLY A 71 11.14 3.48 -1.84
C GLY A 71 10.82 4.20 -0.53
N LEU A 72 11.82 4.88 0.03
CA LEU A 72 11.73 5.55 1.33
C LEU A 72 10.57 6.54 1.44
N ALA A 73 10.41 7.42 0.44
CA ALA A 73 9.40 8.47 0.48
C ALA A 73 7.97 7.90 0.56
N HIS A 74 7.65 6.90 -0.27
CA HIS A 74 6.38 6.16 -0.20
C HIS A 74 6.17 5.59 1.20
N THR A 75 7.14 4.82 1.70
CA THR A 75 7.03 4.16 2.99
C THR A 75 6.81 5.16 4.12
N MET A 76 7.60 6.22 4.21
CA MET A 76 7.48 7.22 5.28
C MET A 76 6.17 8.02 5.21
N ARG A 77 5.63 8.29 4.02
CA ARG A 77 4.30 8.92 3.88
C ARG A 77 3.21 8.07 4.53
N THR A 78 3.28 6.74 4.42
CA THR A 78 2.27 5.85 5.04
C THR A 78 2.23 5.94 6.58
N LEU A 79 3.36 6.26 7.23
CA LEU A 79 3.41 6.49 8.67
C LEU A 79 2.64 7.77 9.06
N MET A 80 2.69 8.80 8.20
CA MET A 80 1.97 10.05 8.42
C MET A 80 0.45 9.84 8.27
N TYR A 81 0.05 9.01 7.32
CA TYR A 81 -1.37 8.71 7.07
C TYR A 81 -2.02 7.94 8.21
N SER A 82 -1.33 6.93 8.77
CA SER A 82 -1.86 6.15 9.89
C SER A 82 -2.04 7.02 11.14
N GLN A 83 -1.11 7.93 11.41
CA GLN A 83 -1.20 8.90 12.49
C GLN A 83 -2.42 9.82 12.35
N LEU A 84 -2.67 10.32 11.13
CA LEU A 84 -3.80 11.20 10.86
C LEU A 84 -5.15 10.46 10.94
N MET A 85 -5.24 9.28 10.33
CA MET A 85 -6.45 8.45 10.37
C MET A 85 -6.78 7.94 11.77
N TYR A 86 -5.77 7.68 12.60
CA TYR A 86 -5.97 7.35 14.01
C TYR A 86 -6.76 8.45 14.71
N GLU A 87 -6.31 9.71 14.66
CA GLU A 87 -7.01 10.84 15.29
C GLU A 87 -8.39 11.12 14.67
N SER A 88 -8.53 10.95 13.34
CA SER A 88 -9.86 11.08 12.71
C SER A 88 -10.84 10.01 13.20
N THR A 89 -10.37 8.77 13.39
CA THR A 89 -11.21 7.68 13.93
C THR A 89 -11.72 8.00 15.34
N GLN A 90 -10.90 8.63 16.18
CA GLN A 90 -11.27 9.01 17.56
C GLN A 90 -12.44 10.00 17.61
N ARG A 91 -12.73 10.69 16.49
CA ARG A 91 -13.80 11.68 16.36
C ARG A 91 -15.11 11.08 15.86
N GLN A 92 -15.11 9.80 15.46
CA GLN A 92 -16.28 9.13 14.90
C GLN A 92 -17.15 8.52 16.01
N SER A 93 -18.48 8.66 15.89
CA SER A 93 -19.43 8.07 16.85
C SER A 93 -19.64 6.57 16.69
N GLY A 94 -19.19 5.99 15.56
CA GLY A 94 -19.33 4.58 15.24
C GLY A 94 -18.26 4.15 14.26
N PRO A 95 -16.98 4.06 14.69
CA PRO A 95 -15.90 3.64 13.81
C PRO A 95 -16.09 2.20 13.33
N HIS A 96 -15.50 1.87 12.17
CA HIS A 96 -15.56 0.51 11.62
C HIS A 96 -15.00 -0.52 12.62
N ILE A 97 -15.79 -1.57 12.85
CA ILE A 97 -15.37 -2.71 13.68
C ILE A 97 -14.79 -3.78 12.78
N CYS A 98 -13.49 -4.05 12.95
CA CYS A 98 -12.76 -5.09 12.26
C CYS A 98 -13.18 -6.48 12.75
N ARG A 99 -12.72 -7.52 12.05
CA ARG A 99 -13.15 -8.90 12.31
C ARG A 99 -12.67 -9.46 13.65
N ASP A 100 -11.62 -8.90 14.21
CA ASP A 100 -11.15 -9.19 15.56
C ASP A 100 -11.99 -8.51 16.66
N GLY A 101 -13.05 -7.79 16.28
CA GLY A 101 -13.97 -7.10 17.19
C GLY A 101 -13.47 -5.74 17.68
N ARG A 102 -12.32 -5.27 17.21
CA ARG A 102 -11.75 -3.96 17.54
C ARG A 102 -11.91 -2.97 16.39
N SER A 103 -11.79 -1.70 16.69
CA SER A 103 -11.70 -0.59 15.74
C SER A 103 -10.31 0.06 15.81
N ILE A 104 -10.00 0.93 14.85
CA ILE A 104 -8.80 1.80 14.95
C ILE A 104 -8.86 2.68 16.22
N ALA A 105 -10.06 2.99 16.73
CA ALA A 105 -10.20 3.80 17.93
C ALA A 105 -9.70 3.09 19.21
N ASP A 106 -9.67 1.76 19.20
CA ASP A 106 -9.21 0.93 20.32
C ASP A 106 -7.68 0.83 20.40
N LEU A 107 -6.96 1.31 19.38
CA LEU A 107 -5.50 1.36 19.39
C LEU A 107 -4.99 2.46 20.33
N THR A 108 -3.86 2.21 20.98
CA THR A 108 -3.16 3.21 21.80
C THR A 108 -2.07 3.92 20.99
N PRO A 109 -1.56 5.08 21.46
CA PRO A 109 -0.39 5.70 20.85
C PRO A 109 0.86 4.79 20.81
N LEU A 110 0.99 3.86 21.75
CA LEU A 110 2.06 2.85 21.73
C LEU A 110 1.85 1.81 20.62
N ASP A 111 0.61 1.37 20.40
CA ASP A 111 0.27 0.50 19.27
C ASP A 111 0.53 1.21 17.95
N LEU A 112 0.26 2.51 17.87
CA LEU A 112 0.54 3.31 16.69
C LEU A 112 2.05 3.42 16.39
N LYS A 113 2.90 3.53 17.44
CA LYS A 113 4.37 3.44 17.30
C LYS A 113 4.79 2.07 16.74
N LYS A 114 4.24 0.98 17.27
CA LYS A 114 4.51 -0.38 16.79
C LYS A 114 4.05 -0.59 15.35
N LEU A 115 2.87 -0.06 15.02
CA LEU A 115 2.31 -0.08 13.67
C LEU A 115 3.18 0.72 12.70
N ASN A 116 3.66 1.90 13.07
CA ASN A 116 4.57 2.68 12.23
C ASN A 116 5.88 1.92 11.95
N ILE A 117 6.41 1.17 12.92
CA ILE A 117 7.55 0.29 12.67
C ILE A 117 7.20 -0.80 11.66
N ALA A 118 6.05 -1.46 11.79
CA ALA A 118 5.62 -2.50 10.85
C ALA A 118 5.42 -1.93 9.42
N GLN A 119 4.87 -0.72 9.29
CA GLN A 119 4.70 -0.04 8.00
C GLN A 119 6.02 0.16 7.26
N LEU A 120 7.14 0.35 7.96
CA LEU A 120 8.46 0.48 7.33
C LEU A 120 8.82 -0.76 6.49
N PHE A 121 8.35 -1.94 6.89
CA PHE A 121 8.61 -3.21 6.21
C PHE A 121 7.54 -3.61 5.19
N PHE A 122 6.43 -2.87 5.10
CA PHE A 122 5.24 -3.27 4.33
C PHE A 122 5.53 -3.55 2.84
N VAL A 123 6.41 -2.76 2.23
CA VAL A 123 6.85 -2.96 0.84
C VAL A 123 8.37 -3.19 0.71
N ALA A 124 9.08 -3.33 1.82
CA ALA A 124 10.53 -3.44 1.83
C ALA A 124 11.03 -4.71 1.13
N GLY A 125 10.24 -5.80 1.21
CA GLY A 125 10.52 -7.08 0.58
C GLY A 125 10.30 -7.15 -0.93
N ARG A 126 9.82 -6.09 -1.61
CA ARG A 126 9.64 -6.15 -3.07
C ARG A 126 10.98 -6.35 -3.79
N ALA A 127 11.01 -7.26 -4.75
CA ALA A 127 12.20 -7.52 -5.57
C ALA A 127 12.08 -6.97 -7.01
N SER A 128 10.91 -6.41 -7.37
CA SER A 128 10.65 -5.67 -8.59
C SER A 128 9.37 -4.82 -8.45
N GLU A 129 8.92 -4.18 -9.53
CA GLU A 129 7.61 -3.50 -9.58
C GLU A 129 6.42 -4.41 -9.91
N ALA A 130 6.65 -5.70 -10.19
CA ALA A 130 5.59 -6.65 -10.54
C ALA A 130 4.49 -6.74 -9.47
N SER A 131 3.23 -6.67 -9.90
CA SER A 131 2.05 -6.59 -9.02
C SER A 131 1.02 -7.68 -9.25
N TYR A 132 1.33 -8.71 -10.06
CA TYR A 132 0.46 -9.87 -10.19
C TYR A 132 0.50 -10.72 -8.90
N GLY A 133 -0.54 -11.51 -8.65
CA GLY A 133 -0.78 -12.15 -7.35
C GLY A 133 0.41 -12.92 -6.76
N ASP A 134 1.08 -13.76 -7.56
CA ASP A 134 2.26 -14.51 -7.10
C ASP A 134 3.42 -13.60 -6.65
N ALA A 135 3.80 -12.61 -7.47
CA ALA A 135 4.86 -11.66 -7.12
C ALA A 135 4.48 -10.82 -5.88
N TYR A 136 3.23 -10.34 -5.82
CA TYR A 136 2.71 -9.58 -4.69
C TYR A 136 2.86 -10.35 -3.36
N HIS A 137 2.30 -11.55 -3.27
CA HIS A 137 2.34 -12.34 -2.04
C HIS A 137 3.76 -12.78 -1.67
N ARG A 138 4.61 -13.10 -2.65
CA ARG A 138 6.03 -13.41 -2.40
C ARG A 138 6.76 -12.22 -1.76
N TYR A 139 6.55 -11.01 -2.29
CA TYR A 139 7.21 -9.80 -1.80
C TYR A 139 6.73 -9.38 -0.41
N HIS A 140 5.43 -9.52 -0.12
CA HIS A 140 4.87 -9.26 1.20
C HIS A 140 5.36 -10.27 2.24
N LEU A 141 5.46 -11.55 1.88
CA LEU A 141 6.09 -12.57 2.73
C LEU A 141 7.55 -12.22 3.05
N TYR A 142 8.32 -11.74 2.07
CA TYR A 142 9.72 -11.30 2.31
C TYR A 142 9.77 -10.12 3.28
N GLY A 143 8.92 -9.11 3.12
CA GLY A 143 8.81 -7.98 4.04
C GLY A 143 8.49 -8.44 5.47
N ALA A 144 7.53 -9.37 5.61
CA ALA A 144 7.15 -9.94 6.90
C ALA A 144 8.31 -10.68 7.58
N LYS A 145 9.10 -11.45 6.83
CA LYS A 145 10.27 -12.16 7.37
C LYS A 145 11.43 -11.24 7.74
N HIS A 146 11.65 -10.17 6.99
CA HIS A 146 12.59 -9.12 7.39
C HIS A 146 12.16 -8.45 8.71
N PHE A 147 10.88 -8.11 8.84
CA PHE A 147 10.34 -7.56 10.08
C PHE A 147 10.50 -8.52 11.26
N GLU A 148 10.09 -9.78 11.11
CA GLU A 148 10.23 -10.82 12.15
C GLU A 148 11.67 -10.96 12.64
N SER A 149 12.62 -11.05 11.71
CA SER A 149 14.05 -11.20 12.04
C SER A 149 14.56 -9.99 12.81
N TYR A 150 14.27 -8.79 12.32
CA TYR A 150 14.71 -7.55 12.95
C TYR A 150 14.06 -7.37 14.33
N ALA A 151 12.75 -7.57 14.44
CA ALA A 151 12.00 -7.35 15.68
C ALA A 151 12.44 -8.31 16.80
N ARG A 152 12.65 -9.60 16.49
CA ARG A 152 13.10 -10.58 17.49
C ARG A 152 14.53 -10.32 17.98
N GLN A 153 15.37 -9.67 17.18
CA GLN A 153 16.75 -9.37 17.55
C GLN A 153 16.89 -8.01 18.25
N HIS A 154 16.10 -7.01 17.83
CA HIS A 154 16.36 -5.62 18.20
C HIS A 154 15.19 -4.91 18.88
N LEU A 155 13.97 -5.48 18.87
CA LEU A 155 12.76 -4.81 19.35
C LEU A 155 11.98 -5.61 20.41
N THR A 156 12.59 -6.63 21.04
CA THR A 156 11.92 -7.44 22.07
C THR A 156 11.62 -6.69 23.37
N HIS A 157 12.25 -5.53 23.58
CA HIS A 157 11.89 -4.61 24.66
C HIS A 157 10.59 -3.84 24.38
N LEU A 158 10.20 -3.72 23.11
CA LEU A 158 9.02 -2.97 22.65
C LEU A 158 7.87 -3.91 22.25
N PHE A 159 8.16 -4.99 21.51
CA PHE A 159 7.19 -5.96 21.03
C PHE A 159 7.26 -7.27 21.82
N SER A 160 6.11 -7.77 22.23
CA SER A 160 5.96 -9.17 22.63
C SER A 160 5.95 -10.09 21.41
N GLU A 161 6.25 -11.38 21.60
CA GLU A 161 6.27 -12.35 20.49
C GLU A 161 4.93 -12.41 19.73
N LYS A 162 3.80 -12.32 20.45
CA LYS A 162 2.47 -12.29 19.82
C LYS A 162 2.26 -11.07 18.95
N GLU A 163 2.82 -9.92 19.34
CA GLU A 163 2.75 -8.70 18.53
C GLU A 163 3.67 -8.81 17.31
N ILE A 164 4.85 -9.43 17.44
CA ILE A 164 5.71 -9.72 16.28
C ILE A 164 4.95 -10.60 15.28
N GLU A 165 4.32 -11.68 15.73
CA GLU A 165 3.51 -12.55 14.86
C GLU A 165 2.33 -11.80 14.21
N LEU A 166 1.62 -10.96 14.97
CA LEU A 166 0.51 -10.15 14.48
C LEU A 166 0.95 -9.16 13.39
N TYR A 167 1.99 -8.36 13.65
CA TYR A 167 2.44 -7.35 12.69
C TYR A 167 3.11 -7.98 11.48
N ALA A 168 3.83 -9.09 11.64
CA ALA A 168 4.34 -9.88 10.52
C ALA A 168 3.20 -10.37 9.63
N ARG A 169 2.11 -10.86 10.23
CA ARG A 169 0.90 -11.26 9.49
C ARG A 169 0.25 -10.11 8.73
N CYS A 170 0.17 -8.94 9.34
CA CYS A 170 -0.34 -7.73 8.67
C CYS A 170 0.51 -7.32 7.47
N ILE A 171 1.84 -7.52 7.54
CA ILE A 171 2.75 -7.25 6.43
C ILE A 171 2.63 -8.33 5.35
N GLU A 172 2.49 -9.60 5.73
CA GLU A 172 2.43 -10.74 4.82
C GLU A 172 1.25 -10.66 3.84
N ASP A 173 0.13 -10.07 4.28
CA ASP A 173 -1.12 -9.97 3.51
C ASP A 173 -1.44 -11.27 2.75
N ARG A 174 -1.52 -12.37 3.52
CA ARG A 174 -1.60 -13.71 2.94
C ARG A 174 -2.93 -13.84 2.22
N GLU A 175 -2.89 -14.55 1.10
CA GLU A 175 -4.12 -14.95 0.40
C GLU A 175 -5.14 -15.55 1.37
N GLY A 176 -6.36 -15.03 1.32
CA GLY A 176 -7.46 -15.41 2.21
C GLY A 176 -7.65 -14.49 3.42
N ASP A 177 -6.68 -13.65 3.75
CA ASP A 177 -6.89 -12.59 4.75
C ASP A 177 -7.89 -11.55 4.23
N TYR A 178 -8.64 -11.00 5.17
CA TYR A 178 -9.50 -9.86 4.92
C TYR A 178 -8.72 -8.57 5.17
N PHE A 179 -9.02 -7.56 4.37
CA PHE A 179 -8.46 -6.22 4.53
C PHE A 179 -8.66 -5.64 5.94
N ASP A 180 -9.75 -6.04 6.62
CA ASP A 180 -10.11 -5.65 7.98
C ASP A 180 -10.01 -6.81 8.99
N SER A 181 -9.05 -7.72 8.78
CA SER A 181 -8.84 -8.87 9.68
C SER A 181 -8.55 -8.42 11.12
N THR A 182 -7.72 -7.39 11.28
CA THR A 182 -7.44 -6.73 12.57
C THR A 182 -7.40 -5.22 12.39
N ALA A 183 -7.61 -4.48 13.48
CA ALA A 183 -7.52 -3.01 13.46
C ALA A 183 -6.14 -2.50 13.01
N GLU A 184 -5.05 -3.19 13.36
CA GLU A 184 -3.69 -2.84 12.94
C GLU A 184 -3.50 -3.04 11.43
N GLY A 185 -3.85 -4.22 10.92
CA GLY A 185 -3.74 -4.53 9.49
C GLY A 185 -4.61 -3.57 8.66
N TYR A 186 -5.83 -3.30 9.13
CA TYR A 186 -6.75 -2.38 8.48
C TYR A 186 -6.14 -0.98 8.31
N LEU A 187 -5.53 -0.43 9.36
CA LEU A 187 -4.90 0.89 9.30
C LEU A 187 -3.63 0.90 8.43
N ILE A 188 -2.85 -0.18 8.42
CA ILE A 188 -1.69 -0.35 7.52
C ILE A 188 -2.16 -0.33 6.06
N HIS A 189 -3.17 -1.11 5.72
CA HIS A 189 -3.65 -1.21 4.35
C HIS A 189 -4.34 0.07 3.86
N LEU A 190 -5.13 0.74 4.72
CA LEU A 190 -5.71 2.05 4.41
C LEU A 190 -4.61 3.10 4.11
N SER A 191 -3.53 3.07 4.90
CA SER A 191 -2.41 4.00 4.72
C SER A 191 -1.70 3.78 3.39
N HIS A 192 -1.49 2.51 3.02
CA HIS A 192 -0.95 2.18 1.70
C HIS A 192 -1.90 2.61 0.56
N MET A 193 -3.21 2.39 0.73
CA MET A 193 -4.23 2.77 -0.24
C MET A 193 -4.26 4.28 -0.51
N ILE A 194 -4.08 5.11 0.51
CA ILE A 194 -4.00 6.58 0.35
C ILE A 194 -2.84 6.97 -0.58
N ASP A 195 -1.66 6.36 -0.44
CA ASP A 195 -0.51 6.71 -1.28
C ASP A 195 -0.70 6.32 -2.76
N LEU A 196 -1.62 5.40 -3.07
CA LEU A 196 -1.97 5.03 -4.44
C LEU A 196 -2.59 6.19 -5.24
N MET A 197 -3.10 7.24 -4.58
CA MET A 197 -3.67 8.40 -5.27
C MET A 197 -2.64 9.14 -6.14
N ARG A 198 -1.33 9.00 -5.88
CA ARG A 198 -0.28 9.61 -6.72
C ARG A 198 -0.09 8.90 -8.07
N CYS A 199 -0.59 7.67 -8.22
CA CYS A 199 -0.27 6.82 -9.38
C CYS A 199 -1.44 6.02 -9.95
N LYS A 200 -2.66 6.24 -9.46
CA LYS A 200 -3.89 5.63 -9.98
C LYS A 200 -4.77 6.65 -10.68
N SER A 201 -5.65 6.18 -11.56
CA SER A 201 -6.53 7.06 -12.33
C SER A 201 -7.67 7.59 -11.47
N PRO A 202 -8.41 8.62 -11.94
CA PRO A 202 -9.60 9.11 -11.25
C PRO A 202 -10.66 8.04 -11.00
N VAL A 203 -10.67 6.97 -11.81
CA VAL A 203 -11.58 5.83 -11.64
C VAL A 203 -11.34 5.16 -10.30
N GLU A 204 -10.11 4.76 -10.02
CA GLU A 204 -9.77 4.10 -8.75
C GLU A 204 -9.88 5.05 -7.56
N VAL A 205 -9.51 6.32 -7.76
CA VAL A 205 -9.48 7.30 -6.68
C VAL A 205 -10.90 7.71 -6.25
N PHE A 206 -11.82 7.95 -7.19
CA PHE A 206 -13.12 8.56 -6.89
C PHE A 206 -14.34 7.69 -7.19
N ILE A 207 -14.25 6.66 -8.02
CA ILE A 207 -15.42 5.93 -8.55
C ILE A 207 -15.42 4.43 -8.21
N GLY A 208 -14.24 3.83 -8.07
CA GLY A 208 -14.02 2.38 -7.95
C GLY A 208 -13.88 1.69 -9.31
N HIS A 209 -13.59 0.39 -9.33
CA HIS A 209 -13.51 -0.41 -10.56
C HIS A 209 -14.84 -1.07 -10.92
N SER A 210 -15.64 -1.47 -9.93
CA SER A 210 -16.88 -2.24 -10.11
C SER A 210 -18.04 -1.67 -9.29
N GLN A 211 -19.25 -2.21 -9.47
CA GLN A 211 -20.43 -1.78 -8.71
C GLN A 211 -20.32 -2.03 -7.20
N GLY A 212 -19.59 -3.09 -6.82
CA GLY A 212 -19.30 -3.43 -5.42
C GLY A 212 -18.01 -2.78 -4.89
N SER A 213 -17.46 -1.82 -5.62
CA SER A 213 -16.17 -1.21 -5.33
C SER A 213 -16.36 0.29 -5.16
N ARG A 214 -15.84 0.83 -4.05
CA ARG A 214 -15.82 2.28 -3.82
C ARG A 214 -14.52 2.85 -4.40
N GLY A 215 -14.38 4.17 -4.52
CA GLY A 215 -13.07 4.77 -4.76
C GLY A 215 -12.25 4.86 -3.47
N ILE A 216 -10.98 5.21 -3.58
CA ILE A 216 -10.12 5.53 -2.42
C ILE A 216 -10.75 6.64 -1.57
N VAL A 217 -11.07 7.79 -2.18
CA VAL A 217 -11.63 8.96 -1.47
C VAL A 217 -13.03 8.69 -0.93
N PRO A 218 -13.96 8.08 -1.69
CA PRO A 218 -15.21 7.56 -1.14
C PRO A 218 -15.02 6.71 0.13
N THR A 219 -14.03 5.80 0.14
CA THR A 219 -13.75 4.96 1.31
C THR A 219 -13.34 5.82 2.51
N LEU A 220 -12.52 6.85 2.32
CA LEU A 220 -12.16 7.79 3.39
C LEU A 220 -13.38 8.56 3.91
N ILE A 221 -14.23 9.07 3.02
CA ILE A 221 -15.44 9.81 3.38
C ILE A 221 -16.40 8.95 4.20
N ASP A 222 -16.56 7.68 3.83
CA ASP A 222 -17.44 6.76 4.55
C ASP A 222 -16.94 6.43 5.97
N LEU A 223 -15.62 6.40 6.16
CA LEU A 223 -15.00 6.05 7.44
C LEU A 223 -14.87 7.25 8.39
N PHE A 224 -14.59 8.42 7.84
CA PHE A 224 -14.16 9.58 8.60
C PHE A 224 -15.13 10.77 8.50
N GLY A 225 -16.16 10.65 7.65
CA GLY A 225 -17.02 11.77 7.27
C GLY A 225 -16.44 12.56 6.11
N HIS A 226 -17.29 13.40 5.50
CA HIS A 226 -16.95 14.14 4.28
C HIS A 226 -15.75 15.07 4.46
N ASP A 227 -15.80 15.94 5.48
CA ASP A 227 -14.76 16.95 5.72
C ASP A 227 -13.41 16.30 6.08
N ASP A 228 -13.36 15.46 7.12
CA ASP A 228 -12.13 14.78 7.54
C ASP A 228 -11.55 13.89 6.39
N GLY A 229 -12.42 13.24 5.60
CA GLY A 229 -12.01 12.43 4.44
C GLY A 229 -11.33 13.25 3.33
N LEU A 230 -11.85 14.44 3.04
CA LEU A 230 -11.22 15.37 2.08
C LEU A 230 -9.96 16.04 2.66
N ASP A 231 -9.94 16.34 3.95
CA ASP A 231 -8.74 16.85 4.63
C ASP A 231 -7.59 15.84 4.54
N ILE A 232 -7.86 14.54 4.71
CA ILE A 232 -6.87 13.47 4.53
C ILE A 232 -6.39 13.39 3.07
N LEU A 233 -7.30 13.52 2.09
CA LEU A 233 -6.94 13.61 0.67
C LEU A 233 -5.96 14.78 0.42
N HIS A 234 -6.28 15.97 0.91
CA HIS A 234 -5.45 17.16 0.70
C HIS A 234 -4.13 17.08 1.43
N PHE A 235 -4.10 16.54 2.65
CA PHE A 235 -2.87 16.27 3.38
C PHE A 235 -1.96 15.32 2.60
N ALA A 236 -2.50 14.22 2.06
CA ALA A 236 -1.73 13.29 1.25
C ALA A 236 -1.13 13.94 0.00
N ARG A 237 -1.92 14.76 -0.71
CA ARG A 237 -1.43 15.56 -1.85
C ARG A 237 -0.33 16.54 -1.45
N GLY A 238 -0.43 17.14 -0.27
CA GLY A 238 0.63 17.98 0.30
C GLY A 238 1.92 17.20 0.50
N LEU A 239 1.85 15.99 1.06
CA LEU A 239 3.03 15.12 1.23
C LEU A 239 3.64 14.70 -0.12
N PHE A 240 2.83 14.45 -1.14
CA PHE A 240 3.33 14.19 -2.50
C PHE A 240 4.16 15.37 -3.01
N ALA A 241 3.62 16.59 -2.94
CA ALA A 241 4.33 17.80 -3.36
C ALA A 241 5.61 18.08 -2.54
N ALA A 242 5.59 17.82 -1.23
CA ALA A 242 6.73 18.01 -0.35
C ALA A 242 7.87 17.01 -0.62
N THR A 243 7.51 15.80 -1.03
CA THR A 243 8.47 14.74 -1.40
C THR A 243 8.81 14.71 -2.89
N GLY A 244 8.32 15.68 -3.66
CA GLY A 244 8.67 15.88 -5.08
C GLY A 244 7.95 14.97 -6.06
N GLU A 245 6.93 14.22 -5.63
CA GLU A 245 6.10 13.43 -6.53
C GLU A 245 5.23 14.33 -7.42
N GLY A 246 4.84 13.83 -8.59
CA GLY A 246 3.78 14.46 -9.37
C GLY A 246 2.47 14.40 -8.59
N VAL A 247 1.75 15.52 -8.51
CA VAL A 247 0.44 15.63 -7.89
C VAL A 247 -0.61 15.69 -9.00
N PRO A 248 -1.42 14.63 -9.22
CA PRO A 248 -2.42 14.63 -10.28
C PRO A 248 -3.43 15.78 -10.10
N TYR A 249 -3.91 16.37 -11.19
CA TYR A 249 -5.06 17.26 -11.11
C TYR A 249 -6.32 16.45 -10.76
N ILE A 250 -7.33 17.12 -10.22
CA ILE A 250 -8.66 16.53 -9.98
C ILE A 250 -9.66 17.44 -10.69
N ASP A 251 -10.45 16.89 -11.60
CA ASP A 251 -11.58 17.60 -12.20
C ASP A 251 -12.83 16.71 -12.26
N SER A 252 -13.77 16.99 -11.34
CA SER A 252 -15.05 16.29 -11.26
C SER A 252 -15.97 16.48 -12.48
N THR A 253 -15.71 17.47 -13.32
CA THR A 253 -16.44 17.67 -14.59
C THR A 253 -16.04 16.66 -15.67
N GLU A 254 -14.86 16.04 -15.55
CA GLU A 254 -14.39 15.03 -16.48
C GLU A 254 -14.98 13.63 -16.20
N TRP A 255 -15.47 13.38 -14.98
CA TRP A 255 -15.90 12.04 -14.54
C TRP A 255 -16.99 11.40 -15.42
N PRO A 256 -18.02 12.13 -15.90
CA PRO A 256 -19.02 11.59 -16.83
C PRO A 256 -18.44 11.15 -18.19
N HIS A 257 -17.23 11.59 -18.53
CA HIS A 257 -16.57 11.34 -19.81
C HIS A 257 -15.56 10.18 -19.77
N LEU A 258 -15.40 9.52 -18.62
CA LEU A 258 -14.43 8.43 -18.41
C LEU A 258 -14.88 7.06 -18.94
N GLY A 259 -15.99 6.99 -19.68
CA GLY A 259 -16.53 5.73 -20.19
C GLY A 259 -17.11 4.80 -19.11
N ILE A 260 -17.50 5.36 -17.96
CA ILE A 260 -18.09 4.63 -16.82
C ILE A 260 -19.60 4.84 -16.79
N GLU A 261 -20.34 3.83 -16.32
CA GLU A 261 -21.78 3.90 -16.10
C GLU A 261 -22.20 5.13 -15.28
N LYS A 262 -23.16 5.89 -15.82
CA LYS A 262 -23.66 7.15 -15.24
C LYS A 262 -24.00 7.05 -13.75
N GLY A 263 -24.68 5.98 -13.33
CA GLY A 263 -25.09 5.81 -11.94
C GLY A 263 -23.94 5.66 -10.95
N ARG A 264 -22.74 5.25 -11.39
CA ARG A 264 -21.54 5.21 -10.54
C ARG A 264 -20.92 6.59 -10.39
N VAL A 265 -20.88 7.36 -11.50
CA VAL A 265 -20.42 8.75 -11.50
C VAL A 265 -21.33 9.62 -10.64
N GLU A 266 -22.64 9.48 -10.76
CA GLU A 266 -23.62 10.21 -9.95
C GLU A 266 -23.43 9.93 -8.45
N ARG A 267 -23.18 8.67 -8.06
CA ARG A 267 -22.86 8.34 -6.66
C ARG A 267 -21.56 8.98 -6.18
N ALA A 268 -20.52 8.95 -7.01
CA ALA A 268 -19.24 9.59 -6.68
C ALA A 268 -19.42 11.11 -6.50
N GLN A 269 -20.14 11.78 -7.41
CA GLN A 269 -20.43 13.21 -7.31
C GLN A 269 -21.33 13.55 -6.10
N MET A 270 -22.27 12.69 -5.75
CA MET A 270 -23.12 12.88 -4.57
C MET A 270 -22.31 12.75 -3.27
N LEU A 271 -21.38 11.80 -3.21
CA LEU A 271 -20.58 11.53 -2.02
C LEU A 271 -19.42 12.52 -1.87
N VAL A 272 -18.64 12.74 -2.93
CA VAL A 272 -17.44 13.61 -2.91
C VAL A 272 -17.82 15.08 -3.06
N GLY A 273 -18.90 15.37 -3.79
CA GLY A 273 -19.25 16.73 -4.20
C GLY A 273 -18.48 17.17 -5.45
N PHE A 274 -18.71 18.43 -5.84
CA PHE A 274 -17.92 19.07 -6.88
C PHE A 274 -16.51 19.36 -6.35
N LEU A 275 -15.51 18.84 -7.03
CA LEU A 275 -14.11 19.00 -6.66
C LEU A 275 -13.27 19.32 -7.90
N GLN A 276 -12.53 20.42 -7.83
CA GLN A 276 -11.54 20.83 -8.81
C GLN A 276 -10.28 21.29 -8.08
N VAL A 277 -9.15 20.67 -8.40
CA VAL A 277 -7.85 20.96 -7.78
C VAL A 277 -6.78 20.84 -8.85
N ASP A 278 -5.98 21.88 -9.03
CA ASP A 278 -4.89 21.87 -9.99
C ASP A 278 -3.84 20.80 -9.64
N GLY A 279 -3.20 20.29 -10.69
CA GLY A 279 -2.07 19.38 -10.59
C GLY A 279 -0.75 20.12 -10.36
N GLN A 280 0.27 19.36 -10.00
CA GLN A 280 1.65 19.83 -9.89
C GLN A 280 2.59 18.79 -10.48
N GLU A 281 3.56 19.24 -11.27
CA GLU A 281 4.63 18.36 -11.77
C GLU A 281 5.59 17.92 -10.66
N ALA A 282 6.29 16.82 -10.92
CA ALA A 282 7.32 16.30 -10.04
C ALA A 282 8.53 17.26 -9.90
N ASP A 283 9.21 17.23 -8.76
CA ASP A 283 10.38 18.05 -8.45
C ASP A 283 11.56 17.17 -8.10
N ALA A 284 12.53 17.08 -9.02
CA ALA A 284 13.72 16.26 -8.90
C ALA A 284 14.53 16.51 -7.60
N LYS A 285 14.65 17.77 -7.15
CA LYS A 285 15.43 18.08 -5.94
C LYS A 285 14.72 17.58 -4.69
N LYS A 286 13.41 17.77 -4.62
CA LYS A 286 12.61 17.25 -3.51
C LYS A 286 12.57 15.72 -3.51
N THR A 287 12.44 15.11 -4.69
CA THR A 287 12.54 13.65 -4.84
C THR A 287 13.89 13.12 -4.36
N ALA A 288 15.00 13.79 -4.71
CA ALA A 288 16.32 13.40 -4.23
C ALA A 288 16.41 13.52 -2.70
N GLN A 289 16.01 14.66 -2.14
CA GLN A 289 16.06 14.90 -0.69
C GLN A 289 15.26 13.86 0.10
N ALA A 290 14.05 13.54 -0.35
CA ALA A 290 13.18 12.58 0.31
C ALA A 290 13.52 11.11 -0.02
N GLY A 291 14.20 10.84 -1.14
CA GLY A 291 14.57 9.49 -1.56
C GLY A 291 15.89 8.98 -1.01
N PHE A 292 16.83 9.88 -0.66
CA PHE A 292 18.20 9.50 -0.32
C PHE A 292 18.56 9.48 1.17
N SER A 293 17.67 9.93 2.07
CA SER A 293 17.94 9.89 3.52
C SER A 293 16.65 9.97 4.34
N VAL A 294 16.65 9.32 5.51
CA VAL A 294 15.54 9.38 6.47
C VAL A 294 15.34 10.79 7.00
N GLU A 295 16.42 11.48 7.37
CA GLU A 295 16.37 12.87 7.81
C GLU A 295 15.76 13.78 6.74
N GLY A 296 16.29 13.73 5.51
CA GLY A 296 15.80 14.56 4.40
C GLY A 296 14.33 14.30 4.07
N CYS A 297 13.89 13.04 4.11
CA CYS A 297 12.49 12.68 3.94
C CYS A 297 11.63 13.18 5.09
N TYR A 298 12.04 12.95 6.34
CA TYR A 298 11.27 13.36 7.51
C TYR A 298 11.13 14.87 7.62
N GLU A 299 12.20 15.62 7.36
CA GLU A 299 12.15 17.08 7.31
C GLU A 299 11.19 17.58 6.22
N ALA A 300 11.20 16.97 5.03
CA ALA A 300 10.26 17.32 3.97
C ALA A 300 8.80 17.07 4.40
N LEU A 301 8.51 15.92 5.02
CA LEU A 301 7.15 15.58 5.46
C LEU A 301 6.63 16.53 6.57
N LYS A 302 7.50 16.98 7.48
CA LYS A 302 7.14 17.94 8.53
C LYS A 302 6.79 19.33 8.01
N THR A 303 7.14 19.67 6.77
CA THR A 303 6.79 20.98 6.18
C THR A 303 5.31 21.10 5.80
N VAL A 304 4.57 20.00 5.81
CA VAL A 304 3.16 19.98 5.43
C VAL A 304 2.30 20.16 6.67
N ASP A 305 1.53 21.23 6.67
CA ASP A 305 0.55 21.53 7.71
C ASP A 305 -0.47 20.40 7.83
N THR A 306 -0.75 20.00 9.07
CA THR A 306 -1.79 19.02 9.37
C THR A 306 -3.17 19.68 9.35
N PRO A 307 -4.24 18.91 9.09
CA PRO A 307 -5.61 19.41 9.25
C PRO A 307 -5.84 20.02 10.63
N SER A 308 -6.67 21.06 10.70
CA SER A 308 -6.83 21.87 11.93
C SER A 308 -7.34 21.09 13.16
N TRP A 309 -7.99 19.95 12.92
CA TRP A 309 -8.49 19.04 13.95
C TRP A 309 -7.45 18.02 14.44
N TYR A 310 -6.29 17.93 13.78
CA TYR A 310 -5.25 16.98 14.15
C TYR A 310 -4.50 17.46 15.40
N HIS A 311 -4.51 16.61 16.42
CA HIS A 311 -3.76 16.81 17.65
C HIS A 311 -3.14 15.49 18.06
N GLN A 312 -1.82 15.36 17.87
CA GLN A 312 -1.13 14.12 18.19
C GLN A 312 -1.16 13.80 19.69
N LYS A 313 -1.64 12.62 20.05
CA LYS A 313 -1.56 12.11 21.42
C LYS A 313 -0.13 11.68 21.78
N ALA A 314 0.31 12.06 22.97
CA ALA A 314 1.60 11.64 23.51
C ALA A 314 1.61 10.13 23.82
N ILE A 315 2.75 9.47 23.56
CA ILE A 315 3.00 8.12 24.03
C ILE A 315 3.27 8.19 25.54
N LYS A 316 2.39 7.58 26.33
CA LYS A 316 2.61 7.39 27.77
C LYS A 316 3.30 6.04 27.95
N ASP A 317 4.62 6.07 28.06
CA ASP A 317 5.40 4.89 28.43
C ASP A 317 5.84 5.03 29.89
N ASP A 318 5.34 4.17 30.78
CA ASP A 318 5.68 4.16 32.20
C ASP A 318 7.10 3.60 32.45
N LYS A 319 7.82 3.19 31.40
CA LYS A 319 9.22 2.75 31.46
C LYS A 319 10.13 3.83 30.90
N ALA A 320 10.78 4.58 31.79
CA ALA A 320 11.86 5.49 31.45
C ALA A 320 12.92 4.76 30.60
N GLN A 321 13.11 5.21 29.37
CA GLN A 321 14.09 4.63 28.44
C GLN A 321 15.52 5.06 28.86
N GLU A 322 16.36 4.11 29.23
CA GLU A 322 17.81 4.30 29.16
C GLU A 322 18.25 4.28 27.68
N PRO A 323 19.25 5.08 27.29
CA PRO A 323 19.73 5.12 25.91
C PRO A 323 20.34 3.77 25.52
N VAL A 324 19.72 3.10 24.54
CA VAL A 324 20.21 1.82 24.00
C VAL A 324 21.28 2.08 22.95
N ASP A 325 22.52 1.77 23.33
CA ASP A 325 23.71 1.75 22.48
C ASP A 325 23.67 0.49 21.60
N VAL A 326 23.09 0.61 20.40
CA VAL A 326 23.09 -0.48 19.41
C VAL A 326 24.45 -0.47 18.74
N LYS A 327 25.35 -1.34 19.21
CA LYS A 327 26.62 -1.58 18.52
C LYS A 327 26.34 -2.15 17.13
N GLU A 328 26.83 -1.46 16.11
CA GLU A 328 26.97 -1.99 14.75
C GLU A 328 27.74 -3.31 14.79
N MET A 329 27.05 -4.44 14.65
CA MET A 329 27.68 -5.68 14.24
C MET A 329 27.35 -5.87 12.76
N LYS A 330 28.41 -5.84 11.93
CA LYS A 330 28.37 -6.19 10.51
C LYS A 330 28.18 -7.70 10.37
N ASP A 331 27.03 -8.20 10.76
CA ASP A 331 26.62 -9.55 10.40
C ASP A 331 25.72 -9.44 9.17
N GLU A 332 26.23 -9.89 8.02
CA GLU A 332 25.42 -10.08 6.82
C GLU A 332 24.27 -11.02 7.18
N VAL A 333 23.04 -10.49 7.24
CA VAL A 333 21.83 -11.30 7.34
C VAL A 333 21.61 -11.96 5.99
N VAL A 334 22.30 -13.07 5.76
CA VAL A 334 22.07 -13.94 4.60
C VAL A 334 20.78 -14.72 4.84
N ILE A 335 19.66 -14.18 4.35
CA ILE A 335 18.43 -14.96 4.23
C ILE A 335 18.62 -15.90 3.03
N ASN A 336 18.99 -17.15 3.31
CA ASN A 336 19.00 -18.21 2.29
C ASN A 336 17.56 -18.55 1.92
N PHE A 337 17.09 -18.00 0.80
CA PHE A 337 15.82 -18.40 0.20
C PHE A 337 15.94 -19.83 -0.36
N PRO A 338 14.96 -20.72 -0.11
CA PRO A 338 14.99 -22.06 -0.69
C PRO A 338 14.94 -21.99 -2.22
N GLN A 339 15.83 -22.75 -2.87
CA GLN A 339 15.81 -22.94 -4.31
C GLN A 339 14.46 -23.53 -4.75
N GLN A 340 13.92 -22.97 -5.83
CA GLN A 340 12.70 -23.43 -6.50
C GLN A 340 12.69 -24.96 -6.63
N GLN A 341 11.77 -25.64 -5.94
CA GLN A 341 11.42 -27.00 -6.32
C GLN A 341 10.70 -26.90 -7.67
N GLN A 342 11.37 -27.38 -8.72
CA GLN A 342 10.73 -27.70 -9.99
C GLN A 342 9.67 -28.78 -9.73
N THR A 343 8.43 -28.39 -9.52
CA THR A 343 7.31 -29.33 -9.48
C THR A 343 7.04 -29.78 -10.91
N ARG A 344 7.56 -30.97 -11.21
CA ARG A 344 7.25 -31.76 -12.39
C ARG A 344 5.74 -32.05 -12.37
N VAL A 345 5.00 -31.51 -13.32
CA VAL A 345 3.57 -31.80 -13.48
C VAL A 345 3.41 -33.27 -13.88
N GLU A 346 2.95 -34.10 -12.96
CA GLU A 346 2.37 -35.41 -13.28
C GLU A 346 0.86 -35.27 -13.50
N LYS A 347 0.39 -35.97 -14.52
CA LYS A 347 -0.96 -35.90 -15.09
C LYS A 347 -2.06 -36.40 -14.15
N GLU A 348 -3.18 -35.69 -14.23
CA GLU A 348 -4.59 -36.14 -14.12
C GLU A 348 -4.92 -37.30 -13.17
N GLN A 349 -5.64 -36.98 -12.09
CA GLN A 349 -6.71 -37.83 -11.59
C GLN A 349 -7.98 -37.00 -11.38
N GLU A 350 -9.04 -37.40 -12.07
CA GLU A 350 -10.41 -36.93 -11.89
C GLU A 350 -10.85 -37.09 -10.43
N ILE A 351 -11.32 -36.01 -9.83
CA ILE A 351 -12.11 -36.07 -8.60
C ILE A 351 -13.47 -35.43 -8.90
N THR A 352 -14.48 -36.29 -8.93
CA THR A 352 -15.90 -35.98 -9.03
C THR A 352 -16.33 -35.09 -7.87
N ILE A 353 -16.75 -33.85 -8.12
CA ILE A 353 -17.31 -32.96 -7.10
C ILE A 353 -18.83 -33.11 -7.11
N THR A 354 -19.37 -33.72 -6.05
CA THR A 354 -20.78 -33.60 -5.67
C THR A 354 -21.08 -32.17 -5.22
N ARG A 355 -22.09 -31.58 -5.84
CA ARG A 355 -22.57 -30.22 -5.64
C ARG A 355 -23.41 -30.16 -4.36
N GLU A 356 -22.88 -29.59 -3.29
CA GLU A 356 -23.69 -29.14 -2.16
C GLU A 356 -24.01 -27.65 -2.31
N GLU A 357 -25.29 -27.34 -2.19
CA GLU A 357 -25.84 -25.99 -2.15
C GLU A 357 -25.52 -25.34 -0.81
N SER A 358 -24.74 -24.24 -0.81
CA SER A 358 -24.62 -23.38 0.37
C SER A 358 -24.91 -21.92 0.02
N SER A 359 -26.06 -21.48 0.56
CA SER A 359 -26.49 -20.13 0.96
C SER A 359 -25.80 -18.89 0.36
N LYS A 360 -26.66 -18.05 -0.23
CA LYS A 360 -26.44 -16.63 -0.49
C LYS A 360 -26.18 -15.85 0.81
N ASP A 361 -25.45 -14.74 0.64
CA ASP A 361 -25.23 -13.60 1.54
C ASP A 361 -24.22 -13.82 2.69
N ASN A 362 -23.02 -13.22 2.57
CA ASN A 362 -22.71 -11.90 3.15
C ASN A 362 -21.20 -11.54 3.00
N ASP A 363 -20.65 -11.59 1.78
CA ASP A 363 -19.32 -11.03 1.52
C ASP A 363 -19.45 -9.50 1.39
N GLY A 364 -18.91 -8.78 2.37
CA GLY A 364 -18.92 -7.32 2.39
C GLY A 364 -18.38 -6.71 1.09
N CYS A 365 -19.11 -5.73 0.56
CA CYS A 365 -18.79 -4.92 -0.61
C CYS A 365 -17.31 -4.46 -0.62
N LEU A 366 -16.81 -4.02 0.54
CA LEU A 366 -15.43 -3.56 0.73
C LEU A 366 -14.36 -4.64 0.50
N ALA A 367 -14.61 -5.90 0.86
CA ALA A 367 -13.65 -6.99 0.66
C ALA A 367 -13.53 -7.39 -0.82
N ARG A 368 -14.63 -7.30 -1.60
CA ARG A 368 -14.61 -7.55 -3.05
C ARG A 368 -13.94 -6.43 -3.84
N PHE A 369 -14.06 -5.19 -3.36
CA PHE A 369 -13.40 -4.03 -3.96
C PHE A 369 -11.88 -4.20 -4.01
N LEU A 370 -11.28 -4.54 -2.87
CA LEU A 370 -9.84 -4.40 -2.70
C LEU A 370 -9.09 -5.56 -3.35
N LYS A 371 -9.70 -6.75 -3.38
CA LYS A 371 -9.28 -7.86 -4.24
C LYS A 371 -9.12 -7.44 -5.71
N GLN A 372 -9.95 -6.51 -6.23
CA GLN A 372 -9.86 -6.06 -7.62
C GLN A 372 -8.84 -4.92 -7.85
N LEU A 373 -8.54 -4.12 -6.82
CA LEU A 373 -7.49 -3.09 -6.87
C LEU A 373 -6.07 -3.70 -6.92
N PHE A 374 -5.89 -4.84 -6.26
CA PHE A 374 -4.60 -5.55 -6.18
C PHE A 374 -4.51 -6.78 -7.10
N TRP A 375 -5.63 -7.40 -7.47
CA TRP A 375 -5.65 -8.52 -8.42
C TRP A 375 -6.32 -8.16 -9.73
N SER A 376 -5.48 -7.85 -10.72
CA SER A 376 -5.82 -8.05 -12.13
C SER A 376 -5.46 -9.50 -12.48
N ALA A 377 -6.33 -10.46 -12.19
CA ALA A 377 -6.23 -11.75 -12.87
C ALA A 377 -6.53 -11.51 -14.35
N PRO A 378 -5.67 -11.93 -15.30
CA PRO A 378 -6.05 -11.93 -16.70
C PRO A 378 -7.24 -12.88 -16.84
N ASN A 379 -8.41 -12.34 -17.14
CA ASN A 379 -9.57 -13.16 -17.44
C ASN A 379 -9.37 -13.72 -18.86
N PRO A 380 -9.14 -15.02 -19.08
CA PRO A 380 -8.85 -15.56 -20.41
C PRO A 380 -10.06 -15.51 -21.35
N LYS A 381 -11.24 -15.13 -20.85
CA LYS A 381 -12.53 -15.35 -21.52
C LYS A 381 -13.07 -14.18 -22.33
N THR A 382 -12.47 -12.99 -22.29
CA THR A 382 -13.06 -11.82 -23.01
C THR A 382 -12.44 -11.51 -24.38
N ASP A 383 -11.37 -12.19 -24.79
CA ASP A 383 -10.76 -11.95 -26.11
C ASP A 383 -11.00 -13.04 -27.16
N ILE A 384 -11.58 -14.19 -26.77
CA ILE A 384 -12.00 -15.22 -27.73
C ILE A 384 -13.34 -14.85 -28.41
N GLU A 385 -14.21 -14.08 -27.73
CA GLU A 385 -15.50 -13.67 -28.29
C GLU A 385 -15.42 -12.44 -29.21
N LYS A 386 -14.30 -11.72 -29.23
CA LYS A 386 -14.07 -10.62 -30.20
C LYS A 386 -13.53 -11.09 -31.55
N GLN A 387 -13.14 -12.35 -31.70
CA GLN A 387 -12.64 -12.91 -32.96
C GLN A 387 -13.69 -13.65 -33.81
N VAL A 388 -14.93 -13.82 -33.34
CA VAL A 388 -15.97 -14.57 -34.08
C VAL A 388 -16.91 -13.68 -34.92
N VAL A 389 -16.76 -12.34 -34.89
CA VAL A 389 -17.66 -11.43 -35.63
C VAL A 389 -16.96 -10.72 -36.83
N SER A 390 -15.72 -11.10 -37.17
CA SER A 390 -14.98 -10.49 -38.29
C SER A 390 -14.96 -11.34 -39.57
N GLU A 391 -15.55 -12.53 -39.59
CA GLU A 391 -15.51 -13.45 -40.75
C GLU A 391 -16.89 -13.71 -41.37
N TYR A 392 -17.72 -12.69 -41.60
CA TYR A 392 -18.79 -12.80 -42.60
C TYR A 392 -19.13 -11.41 -43.16
N THR A 393 -18.48 -11.03 -44.25
CA THR A 393 -19.04 -10.28 -45.40
C THR A 393 -17.95 -10.03 -46.43
N ASN A 394 -17.67 -11.07 -47.22
CA ASN A 394 -17.08 -10.91 -48.55
C ASN A 394 -17.55 -12.10 -49.40
N THR A 395 -18.75 -11.97 -49.98
CA THR A 395 -19.12 -12.61 -51.24
C THR A 395 -20.45 -12.04 -51.74
N LEU A 396 -20.38 -11.52 -52.98
CA LEU A 396 -21.42 -11.00 -53.90
C LEU A 396 -21.84 -9.54 -53.73
#